data_AF-A0A3C0QWB8-F1
#
_entry.id   AF-A0A3C0QWB8-F1
#
_cell.length_a   1.000
_cell.length_b   1.000
_cell.length_c   1.000
_cell.angle_alpha   90.00
_cell.angle_beta   90.00
_cell.angle_gamma   90.00
#
_symmetry.space_group_name_H-M   'P 1'
#
loop_
_entity.id
_entity.type
_entity.pdbx_description
1 polymer ?
#
loop_
_entity_poly.entity_id
_entity_poly.type
_entity_poly.pdbx_seq_one_letter_code
_entity_poly.pdbx_strand_id
1 'polypeptide(L)'
;MKAMIRLLLHNEIDFKLWDNCIEQSPNGMIYAYSWYLNKVAPGWQALVDGNYQTVMPLPVKKKMGVTYVYQPFFVQQLGVFGMNSHQSDVCDRFVDEAIKRFRWIDYNLNTHNVLHRMTKFGSTMGVTHHLDLIEPYSQLRARYSENTRRNIAKA
;
A
#
# COMPACT_ATOMS: atom_id res chain seq x y z
N MET A 1 -16.15 -12.70 14.02
CA MET A 1 -15.11 -13.75 13.84
C MET A 1 -13.75 -13.09 13.85
N LYS A 2 -12.80 -13.56 14.67
CA LYS A 2 -11.41 -13.08 14.62
C LYS A 2 -10.83 -13.48 13.26
N ALA A 3 -10.51 -12.51 12.42
CA ALA A 3 -9.85 -12.78 11.16
C ALA A 3 -8.38 -13.19 11.41
N MET A 4 -7.92 -14.20 10.67
CA MET A 4 -6.63 -14.86 10.90
C MET A 4 -5.64 -14.35 9.86
N ILE A 5 -4.95 -13.26 10.20
CA ILE A 5 -3.90 -12.68 9.35
C ILE A 5 -2.66 -13.59 9.42
N ARG A 6 -2.22 -14.07 8.27
CA ARG A 6 -1.06 -14.97 8.11
C ARG A 6 0.07 -14.24 7.42
N LEU A 7 1.30 -14.52 7.84
CA LEU A 7 2.48 -14.13 7.07
C LEU A 7 2.79 -15.25 6.08
N LEU A 8 2.97 -14.88 4.83
CA LEU A 8 3.43 -15.75 3.75
C LEU A 8 4.83 -15.30 3.31
N LEU A 9 5.73 -16.27 3.20
CA LEU A 9 6.98 -16.13 2.49
C LEU A 9 6.71 -15.98 0.99
N HIS A 10 7.67 -15.42 0.27
CA HIS A 10 7.53 -15.09 -1.15
C HIS A 10 7.03 -16.26 -2.02
N ASN A 11 7.55 -17.47 -1.77
CA ASN A 11 7.21 -18.68 -2.50
C ASN A 11 5.84 -19.30 -2.10
N GLU A 12 5.22 -18.80 -1.03
CA GLU A 12 3.90 -19.23 -0.57
C GLU A 12 2.78 -18.34 -1.14
N ILE A 13 3.13 -17.25 -1.84
CA ILE A 13 2.16 -16.29 -2.37
C ILE A 13 1.54 -16.83 -3.65
N ASP A 14 0.22 -17.05 -3.65
CA ASP A 14 -0.56 -17.16 -4.87
C ASP A 14 -0.70 -15.77 -5.53
N PHE A 15 0.10 -15.52 -6.56
CA PHE A 15 0.11 -14.23 -7.26
C PHE A 15 -1.21 -13.93 -7.98
N LYS A 16 -1.98 -14.95 -8.39
CA LYS A 16 -3.25 -14.73 -9.10
C LYS A 16 -4.30 -14.22 -8.12
N LEU A 17 -4.40 -14.86 -6.95
CA LEU A 17 -5.31 -14.40 -5.89
C LEU A 17 -4.88 -13.05 -5.32
N TRP A 18 -3.58 -12.83 -5.19
CA TRP A 18 -3.00 -11.55 -4.80
C TRP A 18 -3.41 -10.43 -5.77
N ASP A 19 -3.10 -10.58 -7.06
CA ASP A 19 -3.35 -9.53 -8.06
C ASP A 19 -4.85 -9.27 -8.23
N ASN A 20 -5.69 -10.29 -8.10
CA ASN A 20 -7.14 -10.11 -8.08
C ASN A 20 -7.61 -9.31 -6.85
N CYS A 21 -6.99 -9.49 -5.68
CA CYS A 21 -7.27 -8.65 -4.51
C CYS A 21 -6.89 -7.19 -4.76
N ILE A 22 -5.70 -6.94 -5.33
CA ILE A 22 -5.24 -5.59 -5.65
C ILE A 22 -6.17 -4.90 -6.66
N GLU A 23 -6.55 -5.59 -7.74
CA GLU A 23 -7.45 -5.08 -8.78
C GLU A 23 -8.82 -4.66 -8.21
N GLN A 24 -9.36 -5.46 -7.29
CA GLN A 24 -10.66 -5.19 -6.66
C GLN A 24 -10.59 -4.18 -5.51
N SER A 25 -9.40 -3.70 -5.15
CA SER A 25 -9.21 -2.78 -4.03
C SER A 25 -9.59 -1.36 -4.42
N PRO A 26 -10.44 -0.65 -3.65
CA PRO A 26 -10.73 0.77 -3.88
C PRO A 26 -9.49 1.66 -3.83
N ASN A 27 -8.48 1.23 -3.07
CA ASN A 27 -7.17 1.87 -2.96
C ASN A 27 -6.08 1.12 -3.75
N GLY A 28 -6.45 0.35 -4.77
CA GLY A 28 -5.52 -0.40 -5.62
C GLY A 28 -4.47 0.50 -6.26
N MET A 29 -3.21 0.04 -6.30
CA MET A 29 -2.09 0.80 -6.84
C MET A 29 -1.15 -0.09 -7.62
N ILE A 30 -0.55 0.44 -8.69
CA ILE A 30 0.44 -0.27 -9.52
C ILE A 30 1.56 -0.89 -8.67
N TYR A 31 1.99 -0.16 -7.64
CA TYR A 31 3.06 -0.58 -6.74
C TYR A 31 2.80 -1.90 -6.00
N ALA A 32 1.53 -2.28 -5.82
CA ALA A 32 1.14 -3.44 -5.03
C ALA A 32 0.96 -4.72 -5.86
N TYR A 33 0.94 -4.63 -7.20
CA TYR A 33 0.85 -5.81 -8.05
C TYR A 33 2.10 -6.69 -7.93
N SER A 34 1.89 -8.00 -7.99
CA SER A 34 2.93 -9.01 -7.82
C SER A 34 4.07 -8.81 -8.83
N TRP A 35 3.75 -8.53 -10.09
CA TRP A 35 4.75 -8.31 -11.14
C TRP A 35 5.65 -7.11 -10.85
N TYR A 36 5.09 -6.03 -10.28
CA TYR A 36 5.83 -4.82 -9.95
C TYR A 36 6.73 -5.07 -8.75
N LEU A 37 6.16 -5.62 -7.68
CA LEU A 37 6.88 -6.00 -6.46
C LEU A 37 8.03 -6.98 -6.75
N ASN A 38 7.83 -7.94 -7.65
CA ASN A 38 8.86 -8.89 -8.08
C ASN A 38 10.07 -8.20 -8.73
N LYS A 39 9.89 -7.02 -9.34
CA LYS A 39 10.98 -6.24 -9.92
C LYS A 39 11.65 -5.31 -8.92
N VAL A 40 10.87 -4.60 -8.11
CA VAL A 40 11.39 -3.51 -7.25
C VAL A 40 11.73 -3.95 -5.82
N ALA A 41 11.19 -5.10 -5.38
CA ALA A 41 11.34 -5.66 -4.05
C ALA A 41 11.41 -7.21 -4.10
N PRO A 42 12.41 -7.79 -4.81
CA PRO A 42 12.50 -9.24 -4.96
C PRO A 42 12.57 -9.95 -3.60
N GLY A 43 11.79 -11.02 -3.45
CA GLY A 43 11.69 -11.77 -2.18
C GLY A 43 10.79 -11.13 -1.13
N TRP A 44 9.95 -10.15 -1.51
CA TRP A 44 8.92 -9.58 -0.64
C TRP A 44 8.01 -10.67 -0.04
N GLN A 45 7.57 -10.42 1.19
CA GLN A 45 6.64 -11.26 1.95
C GLN A 45 5.26 -10.61 1.98
N ALA A 46 4.26 -11.35 2.44
CA ALA A 46 2.89 -10.86 2.46
C ALA A 46 2.22 -11.11 3.81
N LEU A 47 1.42 -10.16 4.28
CA LEU A 47 0.34 -10.48 5.22
C LEU A 47 -0.94 -10.69 4.40
N VAL A 48 -1.67 -11.76 4.71
CA VAL A 48 -2.92 -12.13 4.04
C VAL A 48 -3.98 -12.49 5.06
N ASP A 49 -5.17 -11.89 4.93
CA ASP A 49 -6.37 -12.26 5.69
C ASP A 49 -7.30 -13.14 4.84
N GLY A 50 -7.81 -14.21 5.47
CA GLY A 50 -8.67 -15.20 4.82
C GLY A 50 -8.03 -15.80 3.57
N ASN A 51 -8.83 -15.88 2.49
CA ASN A 51 -8.39 -16.30 1.16
C ASN A 51 -8.12 -15.09 0.27
N TYR A 52 -7.10 -14.29 0.61
CA TYR A 52 -6.74 -13.06 -0.12
C TYR A 52 -7.85 -12.00 -0.17
N GLN A 53 -8.69 -11.94 0.87
CA GLN A 53 -9.73 -10.91 0.97
C GLN A 53 -9.11 -9.53 1.23
N THR A 54 -8.05 -9.52 2.04
CA THR A 54 -7.26 -8.33 2.37
C THR A 54 -5.80 -8.74 2.41
N VAL A 55 -4.92 -7.89 1.88
CA VAL A 55 -3.50 -8.17 1.73
C VAL A 55 -2.63 -6.96 2.06
N MET A 56 -1.40 -7.19 2.52
CA MET A 56 -0.40 -6.14 2.73
C MET A 56 0.98 -6.63 2.28
N PRO A 57 1.60 -6.03 1.25
CA PRO A 57 2.92 -6.43 0.81
C PRO A 57 3.96 -5.94 1.81
N LEU A 58 4.98 -6.76 2.06
CA LEU A 58 6.08 -6.46 2.97
C LEU A 58 7.40 -6.65 2.22
N PRO A 59 7.94 -5.58 1.61
CA PRO A 59 9.31 -5.58 1.11
C PRO A 59 10.27 -5.82 2.27
N VAL A 60 11.00 -6.92 2.25
CA VAL A 60 11.90 -7.32 3.34
C VAL A 60 13.36 -7.35 2.90
N LYS A 61 14.26 -7.02 3.82
CA LYS A 61 15.70 -7.24 3.70
C LYS A 61 16.23 -7.87 4.99
N LYS A 62 17.40 -8.49 4.90
CA LYS A 62 18.10 -9.07 6.05
C LYS A 62 19.46 -8.41 6.20
N LYS A 63 19.75 -7.87 7.38
CA LYS A 63 21.05 -7.31 7.73
C LYS A 63 21.48 -7.87 9.08
N MET A 64 22.67 -8.48 9.14
CA MET A 64 23.24 -9.07 10.35
C MET A 64 22.27 -10.02 11.08
N GLY A 65 21.58 -10.89 10.33
CA GLY A 65 20.63 -11.85 10.92
C GLY A 65 19.22 -11.29 11.18
N VAL A 66 19.04 -9.96 11.20
CA VAL A 66 17.76 -9.31 11.47
C VAL A 66 17.02 -9.02 10.17
N THR A 67 15.79 -9.54 10.05
CA THR A 67 14.87 -9.21 8.96
C THR A 67 14.09 -7.95 9.30
N TYR A 68 14.00 -7.02 8.34
CA TYR A 68 13.29 -5.76 8.50
C TYR A 68 12.48 -5.42 7.25
N VAL A 69 11.41 -4.67 7.44
CA VAL A 69 10.59 -4.12 6.35
C VAL A 69 11.12 -2.74 5.98
N TYR A 70 11.21 -2.47 4.68
CA TYR A 70 11.73 -1.20 4.15
C TYR A 70 10.84 -0.65 3.03
N GLN A 71 10.99 0.65 2.74
CA GLN A 71 10.37 1.31 1.60
C GLN A 71 11.28 1.20 0.36
N PRO A 72 10.88 0.50 -0.73
CA PRO A 72 11.69 0.42 -1.94
C PRO A 72 11.77 1.75 -2.70
N PHE A 73 12.91 2.02 -3.38
CA PHE A 73 13.15 3.29 -4.09
C PHE A 73 12.08 3.68 -5.12
N PHE A 74 11.52 2.70 -5.83
CA PHE A 74 10.50 2.94 -6.88
C PHE A 74 9.08 2.70 -6.39
N VAL A 75 8.87 2.81 -5.08
CA VAL A 75 7.58 2.63 -4.43
C VAL A 75 7.41 3.80 -3.49
N GLN A 76 6.44 4.67 -3.76
CA GLN A 76 6.20 5.82 -2.88
C GLN A 76 5.42 5.43 -1.62
N GLN A 77 4.39 4.61 -1.80
CA GLN A 77 3.44 4.19 -0.79
C GLN A 77 2.97 2.76 -1.09
N LEU A 78 2.72 1.99 -0.04
CA LEU A 78 2.05 0.70 -0.09
C LEU A 78 0.98 0.70 1.02
N GLY A 79 0.62 -0.44 1.56
CA GLY A 79 -0.30 -0.51 2.68
C GLY A 79 -1.15 -1.75 2.62
N VAL A 80 -2.36 -1.62 3.12
CA VAL A 80 -3.35 -2.67 3.16
C VAL A 80 -4.31 -2.45 2.01
N PHE A 81 -4.53 -3.51 1.25
CA PHE A 81 -5.37 -3.57 0.07
C PHE A 81 -6.45 -4.64 0.29
N GLY A 82 -7.60 -4.47 -0.31
CA GLY A 82 -8.77 -5.31 -0.19
C GLY A 82 -10.04 -4.47 -0.28
N MET A 83 -11.19 -5.12 -0.53
CA MET A 83 -12.46 -4.41 -0.66
C MET A 83 -12.81 -3.57 0.58
N ASN A 84 -12.43 -4.06 1.76
CA ASN A 84 -12.69 -3.42 3.06
C ASN A 84 -11.44 -2.75 3.67
N SER A 85 -10.37 -2.52 2.89
CA SER A 85 -9.09 -2.00 3.39
C SER A 85 -9.16 -0.58 3.99
N HIS A 86 -10.21 0.16 3.62
CA HIS A 86 -10.49 1.53 4.09
C HIS A 86 -11.18 1.56 5.46
N GLN A 87 -11.62 0.41 5.97
CA GLN A 87 -12.21 0.33 7.31
C GLN A 87 -11.15 0.56 8.37
N SER A 88 -11.51 1.33 9.40
CA SER A 88 -10.58 1.87 10.40
C SER A 88 -9.80 0.80 11.17
N ASP A 89 -10.41 -0.35 11.45
CA ASP A 89 -9.77 -1.42 12.22
C ASP A 89 -8.85 -2.31 11.38
N VAL A 90 -9.07 -2.38 10.06
CA VAL A 90 -8.36 -3.31 9.18
C VAL A 90 -6.89 -2.91 9.07
N CYS A 91 -6.60 -1.64 8.80
CA CYS A 91 -5.23 -1.16 8.69
C CYS A 91 -4.45 -1.39 9.99
N ASP A 92 -5.04 -1.00 11.11
CA ASP A 92 -4.48 -1.17 12.45
C ASP A 92 -4.12 -2.64 12.76
N ARG A 93 -5.00 -3.59 12.39
CA ARG A 93 -4.77 -5.02 12.60
C ARG A 93 -3.60 -5.56 11.77
N PHE A 94 -3.46 -5.12 10.52
CA PHE A 94 -2.34 -5.54 9.67
C PHE A 94 -1.01 -4.95 10.15
N VAL A 95 -1.00 -3.68 10.53
CA VAL A 95 0.20 -3.03 11.08
C VAL A 95 0.64 -3.69 12.38
N ASP A 96 -0.28 -4.08 13.26
CA ASP A 96 0.04 -4.88 14.44
C ASP A 96 0.70 -6.21 14.12
N GLU A 97 0.16 -6.92 13.14
CA GLU A 97 0.67 -8.22 12.74
C GLU A 97 2.06 -8.09 12.10
N ALA A 98 2.34 -6.99 11.40
CA ALA A 98 3.68 -6.66 10.92
C ALA A 98 4.62 -6.36 12.10
N ILE A 99 4.21 -5.49 13.03
CA ILE A 99 5.00 -5.11 14.21
C ILE A 99 5.39 -6.32 15.07
N LYS A 100 4.50 -7.31 15.21
CA LYS A 100 4.80 -8.54 15.96
C LYS A 100 5.88 -9.41 15.32
N ARG A 101 6.05 -9.30 13.99
CA ARG A 101 6.92 -10.19 13.20
C ARG A 101 8.27 -9.57 12.84
N PHE A 102 8.33 -8.24 12.74
CA PHE A 102 9.52 -7.53 12.31
C PHE A 102 10.04 -6.61 13.40
N ARG A 103 11.35 -6.67 13.61
CA ARG A 103 12.04 -5.83 14.61
C ARG A 103 12.15 -4.37 14.17
N TRP A 104 12.14 -4.14 12.85
CA TRP A 104 12.23 -2.81 12.25
C TRP A 104 11.33 -2.73 11.04
N ILE A 105 10.59 -1.62 10.94
CA ILE A 105 9.66 -1.32 9.86
C ILE A 105 9.87 0.14 9.49
N ASP A 106 10.23 0.37 8.23
CA ASP A 106 10.19 1.68 7.58
C ASP A 106 9.31 1.55 6.34
N TYR A 107 8.12 2.15 6.37
CA TYR A 107 7.04 1.80 5.45
C TYR A 107 6.01 2.93 5.38
N ASN A 108 5.74 3.42 4.17
CA ASN A 108 4.73 4.45 3.92
C ASN A 108 3.38 3.79 3.60
N LEU A 109 2.39 4.03 4.45
CA LEU A 109 0.99 3.68 4.19
C LEU A 109 0.39 4.63 3.15
N ASN A 110 -0.49 4.11 2.30
CA ASN A 110 -1.18 4.91 1.30
C ASN A 110 -2.26 5.80 1.92
N THR A 111 -2.74 6.78 1.14
CA THR A 111 -3.69 7.80 1.63
C THR A 111 -5.02 7.26 2.16
N HIS A 112 -5.38 6.00 1.86
CA HIS A 112 -6.59 5.36 2.36
C HIS A 112 -6.35 4.52 3.62
N ASN A 113 -5.10 4.41 4.06
CA ASN A 113 -4.71 3.63 5.24
C ASN A 113 -4.35 4.57 6.38
N VAL A 114 -5.38 4.94 7.15
CA VAL A 114 -5.24 5.78 8.34
C VAL A 114 -5.13 4.88 9.57
N LEU A 115 -4.10 5.11 10.37
CA LEU A 115 -3.97 4.47 11.68
C LEU A 115 -4.79 5.24 12.70
N HIS A 116 -5.69 4.57 13.40
CA HIS A 116 -6.60 5.21 14.36
C HIS A 116 -6.06 5.18 15.80
N ARG A 117 -4.89 4.58 15.98
CA ARG A 117 -4.27 4.32 17.26
C ARG A 117 -2.77 4.56 17.17
N MET A 118 -2.23 5.11 18.24
CA MET A 118 -0.78 5.21 18.38
C MET A 118 -0.17 3.82 18.48
N THR A 119 0.68 3.47 17.51
CA THR A 119 1.52 2.28 17.59
C THR A 119 2.74 2.57 18.47
N LYS A 120 3.37 1.52 19.01
CA LYS A 120 4.68 1.64 19.70
C LYS A 120 5.78 2.18 18.76
N PHE A 121 5.54 2.10 17.47
CA PHE A 121 6.35 2.65 16.40
C PHE A 121 5.75 4.03 16.10
N GLY A 122 6.53 5.10 16.20
CA GLY A 122 6.03 6.42 15.86
C GLY A 122 5.55 6.48 14.41
N SER A 123 4.48 7.22 14.15
CA SER A 123 3.97 7.48 12.81
C SER A 123 3.97 8.97 12.54
N THR A 124 4.38 9.37 11.33
CA THR A 124 4.27 10.75 10.86
C THR A 124 3.34 10.79 9.66
N MET A 125 2.71 11.95 9.41
CA MET A 125 1.87 12.13 8.24
C MET A 125 2.67 12.77 7.10
N GLY A 126 2.78 12.04 5.99
CA GLY A 126 3.30 12.56 4.73
C GLY A 126 2.22 13.30 3.95
N VAL A 127 2.65 14.19 3.04
CA VAL A 127 1.76 14.88 2.11
C VAL A 127 2.04 14.38 0.69
N THR A 128 0.97 14.03 -0.02
CA THR A 128 0.98 13.73 -1.45
C THR A 128 -0.19 14.46 -2.14
N HIS A 129 -0.12 14.61 -3.45
CA HIS A 129 -1.13 15.30 -4.23
C HIS A 129 -1.76 14.34 -5.23
N HIS A 130 -3.06 14.05 -5.05
CA HIS A 130 -3.84 13.30 -6.02
C HIS A 130 -4.79 14.25 -6.75
N LEU A 131 -4.88 14.08 -8.07
CA LEU A 131 -5.90 14.71 -8.89
C LEU A 131 -6.95 13.65 -9.22
N ASP A 132 -8.17 13.86 -8.76
CA ASP A 132 -9.30 13.01 -9.12
C ASP A 132 -9.64 13.20 -10.60
N LEU A 133 -9.67 12.10 -11.35
CA LEU A 133 -9.94 12.07 -12.80
C LEU A 133 -11.34 11.52 -13.14
N ILE A 134 -12.22 11.33 -12.15
CA ILE A 134 -13.58 10.81 -12.36
C ILE A 134 -14.40 11.73 -13.26
N GLU A 135 -14.19 13.03 -13.16
CA GLU A 135 -14.95 14.04 -13.90
C GLU A 135 -14.53 14.16 -15.37
N PRO A 136 -15.42 14.58 -16.28
CA PRO A 136 -15.07 14.89 -17.66
C PRO A 136 -13.95 15.94 -17.76
N TYR A 137 -13.10 15.79 -18.80
CA TYR A 137 -11.96 16.67 -19.04
C TYR A 137 -12.30 18.16 -18.98
N SER A 138 -13.44 18.58 -19.53
CA SER A 138 -13.88 19.98 -19.52
C SER A 138 -14.05 20.55 -18.10
N GLN A 139 -14.58 19.74 -17.17
CA GLN A 139 -14.76 20.12 -15.77
C GLN A 139 -13.43 20.16 -15.03
N LEU A 140 -12.58 19.14 -15.22
CA LEU A 140 -11.23 19.11 -14.64
C LEU A 140 -10.41 20.31 -15.09
N ARG A 141 -10.43 20.60 -16.39
CA ARG A 141 -9.74 21.76 -16.98
C ARG A 141 -10.22 23.07 -16.37
N ALA A 142 -11.52 23.23 -16.13
CA ALA A 142 -12.09 24.45 -15.59
C ALA A 142 -11.63 24.77 -14.14
N ARG A 143 -11.21 23.75 -13.37
CA ARG A 143 -10.72 23.91 -12.00
C ARG A 143 -9.28 24.43 -11.92
N TYR A 144 -8.54 24.45 -13.02
CA TYR A 144 -7.19 25.01 -13.05
C TYR A 144 -7.18 26.54 -13.18
N SER A 145 -6.19 27.18 -12.57
CA SER A 145 -5.95 28.62 -12.73
C SER A 145 -5.78 28.99 -14.21
N GLU A 146 -6.11 30.24 -14.56
CA GLU A 146 -5.88 30.75 -15.92
C GLU A 146 -4.41 30.58 -16.36
N ASN A 147 -3.47 30.87 -15.46
CA ASN A 147 -2.04 30.75 -15.72
C ASN A 147 -1.66 29.29 -16.04
N THR A 148 -2.14 28.32 -15.26
CA THR A 148 -1.89 26.89 -15.51
C THR A 148 -2.46 26.47 -16.87
N ARG A 149 -3.69 26.90 -17.20
CA ARG A 149 -4.31 26.61 -18.51
C ARG A 149 -3.52 27.18 -19.67
N ARG A 150 -3.00 28.41 -19.55
CA ARG A 150 -2.18 29.07 -20.58
C ARG A 150 -0.81 28.39 -20.75
N ASN A 151 -0.18 27.95 -19.65
CA ASN A 151 1.11 27.27 -19.71
C ASN A 151 1.00 25.89 -20.36
N ILE A 152 -0.03 25.12 -20.02
CA ILE A 152 -0.29 23.81 -20.65
C ILE A 152 -0.55 23.96 -22.15
N ALA A 153 -1.29 24.99 -22.58
CA ALA A 153 -1.59 25.20 -24.00
C ALA A 153 -0.37 25.60 -24.86
N LYS A 154 0.76 25.96 -24.25
CA LYS A 154 2.00 26.33 -24.93
C LYS A 154 2.99 25.15 -25.07
N ALA A 155 2.82 24.12 -24.25
CA ALA A 155 3.69 22.94 -24.23
C ALA A 155 3.28 21.95 -25.32
#